data_AF-A0A1F8CV86-F1
#
_entry.id   AF-A0A1F8CV86-F1
#
_cell.length_a   1.000
_cell.length_b   1.000
_cell.length_c   1.000
_cell.angle_alpha   90.00
_cell.angle_beta   90.00
_cell.angle_gamma   90.00
#
_symmetry.space_group_name_H-M   'P 1'
#
loop_
_entity.id
_entity.type
_entity.pdbx_description
1 polymer ?
#
loop_
_entity_poly.entity_id
_entity_poly.type
_entity_poly.pdbx_seq_one_letter_code
_entity_poly.pdbx_strand_id
1 'polypeptide(L)'
;MKQTLAQKAIGAALIHDWNLALKLNQELLKIEPQDVDSLNRLSKANFELNNHTKAKTITKKVLKIDPLNSIAIRAIEKYASTGDRKQNNEENNISPGNNYQYFIEESGKTKTISLLHLGDLKTVLGLDCGYEAQIKPALHRVSICTQEGVYIGRLPDDLAARLIQLMRDGCCYQAYIKATGKKEVIVFIREVSKSDKCAKIISFPRV
;
A
#
# COMPACT_ATOMS: atom_id res chain seq x y z
N MET A 1 -23.45 2.15 20.24
CA MET A 1 -22.28 1.56 20.95
C MET A 1 -21.30 0.83 20.03
N LYS A 2 -21.74 -0.05 19.11
CA LYS A 2 -20.82 -0.76 18.18
C LYS A 2 -20.03 0.18 17.26
N GLN A 3 -20.71 1.15 16.63
CA GLN A 3 -20.05 2.13 15.73
C GLN A 3 -18.98 2.96 16.44
N THR A 4 -19.24 3.41 17.66
CA THR A 4 -18.28 4.19 18.45
C THR A 4 -17.04 3.37 18.83
N LEU A 5 -17.20 2.08 19.13
CA LEU A 5 -16.07 1.21 19.46
C LEU A 5 -15.23 0.85 18.23
N ALA A 6 -15.90 0.60 17.10
CA ALA A 6 -15.25 0.39 15.81
C ALA A 6 -14.42 1.60 15.37
N GLN A 7 -14.95 2.81 15.52
CA GLN A 7 -14.22 4.06 15.24
C GLN A 7 -13.00 4.22 16.14
N LYS A 8 -13.10 3.94 17.44
CA LYS A 8 -11.95 3.96 18.36
C LYS A 8 -10.88 2.95 17.96
N ALA A 9 -11.29 1.74 17.58
CA ALA A 9 -10.36 0.70 17.13
C ALA A 9 -9.60 1.11 15.86
N ILE A 10 -10.30 1.76 14.93
CA ILE A 10 -9.70 2.35 13.72
C ILE A 10 -8.76 3.48 14.11
N GLY A 11 -9.20 4.42 14.94
CA GLY A 11 -8.37 5.54 15.41
C GLY A 11 -7.07 5.08 16.07
N ALA A 12 -7.12 4.04 16.92
CA ALA A 12 -5.95 3.43 17.52
C ALA A 12 -4.97 2.86 16.48
N ALA A 13 -5.50 2.15 15.47
CA ALA A 13 -4.68 1.63 14.37
C ALA A 13 -4.05 2.75 13.52
N LEU A 14 -4.75 3.88 13.34
CA LEU A 14 -4.25 5.03 12.59
C LEU A 14 -3.05 5.69 13.27
N ILE A 15 -3.04 5.76 14.60
CA ILE A 15 -1.93 6.30 15.39
C ILE A 15 -0.88 5.24 15.76
N HIS A 16 -0.93 4.06 15.15
CA HIS A 16 -0.02 2.93 15.41
C HIS A 16 -0.05 2.38 16.85
N ASP A 17 -1.13 2.66 17.60
CA ASP A 17 -1.38 1.99 18.88
C ASP A 17 -2.02 0.62 18.63
N TRP A 18 -1.19 -0.31 18.16
CA TRP A 18 -1.61 -1.66 17.82
C TRP A 18 -2.10 -2.47 19.03
N ASN A 19 -1.59 -2.17 20.22
CA ASN A 19 -2.03 -2.80 21.47
C ASN A 19 -3.47 -2.41 21.80
N LEU A 20 -3.80 -1.12 21.73
CA LEU A 20 -5.16 -0.65 21.93
C LEU A 20 -6.08 -1.13 20.81
N ALA A 21 -5.64 -1.06 19.55
CA ALA A 21 -6.41 -1.57 18.41
C ALA A 21 -6.74 -3.06 18.57
N LEU A 22 -5.79 -3.87 19.04
CA LEU A 22 -6.01 -5.28 19.33
C LEU A 22 -7.08 -5.48 20.41
N LYS A 23 -6.98 -4.78 21.54
CA LYS A 23 -7.96 -4.87 22.64
C LYS A 23 -9.36 -4.49 22.18
N LEU A 24 -9.51 -3.35 21.51
CA LEU A 24 -10.80 -2.85 21.05
C LEU A 24 -11.45 -3.78 20.00
N ASN A 25 -10.66 -4.37 19.10
CA ASN A 25 -11.20 -5.33 18.14
C ASN A 25 -11.58 -6.66 18.81
N GLN A 26 -10.89 -7.10 19.86
CA GLN A 26 -11.32 -8.25 20.64
C GLN A 26 -12.66 -8.00 21.36
N GLU A 27 -12.87 -6.79 21.89
CA GLU A 27 -14.16 -6.41 22.49
C GLU A 27 -15.29 -6.40 21.46
N LEU A 28 -15.05 -5.86 20.26
CA LEU A 28 -16.02 -5.91 19.16
C LEU A 28 -16.42 -7.37 18.82
N LEU A 29 -15.45 -8.28 18.80
CA LEU A 29 -15.68 -9.69 18.49
C LEU A 29 -16.36 -10.46 19.63
N LYS A 30 -16.37 -9.96 20.87
CA LYS A 30 -17.22 -10.52 21.94
C LYS A 30 -18.70 -10.24 21.67
N ILE A 31 -19.00 -9.11 21.03
CA ILE A 31 -20.36 -8.74 20.64
C ILE A 31 -20.76 -9.49 19.38
N GLU A 32 -19.90 -9.51 18.36
CA GLU A 32 -20.17 -10.18 17.08
C GLU A 32 -18.96 -11.03 16.63
N PRO A 33 -18.92 -12.33 16.98
CA PRO A 33 -17.73 -13.18 16.77
C PRO A 33 -17.32 -13.44 15.32
N GLN A 34 -18.20 -13.12 14.35
CA GLN A 34 -18.00 -13.31 12.92
C GLN A 34 -17.90 -12.00 12.14
N ASP A 35 -17.78 -10.85 12.83
CA ASP A 35 -17.59 -9.55 12.17
C ASP A 35 -16.27 -9.56 11.38
N VAL A 36 -16.40 -9.61 10.05
CA VAL A 36 -15.29 -9.70 9.09
C VAL A 36 -14.35 -8.51 9.20
N ASP A 37 -14.88 -7.30 9.40
CA ASP A 37 -14.06 -6.09 9.48
C ASP A 37 -13.26 -6.06 10.78
N SER A 38 -13.85 -6.49 11.89
CA SER A 38 -13.14 -6.61 13.17
C SER A 38 -12.09 -7.71 13.14
N LEU A 39 -12.37 -8.85 12.49
CA LEU A 39 -11.38 -9.91 12.30
C LEU A 39 -10.20 -9.45 11.42
N ASN A 40 -10.47 -8.73 10.34
CA ASN A 40 -9.43 -8.15 9.47
C ASN A 40 -8.54 -7.16 10.23
N ARG A 41 -9.13 -6.24 10.98
CA ARG A 41 -8.40 -5.28 11.83
C ARG A 41 -7.61 -5.96 12.93
N LEU A 42 -8.18 -6.98 13.59
CA LEU A 42 -7.49 -7.77 14.60
C LEU A 42 -6.30 -8.53 14.01
N SER A 43 -6.45 -9.09 12.81
CA SER A 43 -5.37 -9.78 12.11
C SER A 43 -4.20 -8.84 11.83
N LYS A 44 -4.47 -7.65 11.28
CA LYS A 44 -3.46 -6.61 11.06
C LYS A 44 -2.77 -6.22 12.37
N ALA A 45 -3.50 -5.94 13.43
CA ALA A 45 -2.90 -5.60 14.73
C ALA A 45 -1.99 -6.71 15.27
N ASN A 46 -2.35 -7.99 15.12
CA ASN A 46 -1.48 -9.10 15.49
C ASN A 46 -0.21 -9.15 14.63
N PHE A 47 -0.33 -8.87 13.33
CA PHE A 47 0.83 -8.85 12.44
C PHE A 47 1.83 -7.75 12.81
N GLU A 48 1.34 -6.54 13.08
CA GLU A 48 2.17 -5.40 13.50
C GLU A 48 2.81 -5.61 14.88
N LEU A 49 2.15 -6.36 15.76
CA LEU A 49 2.70 -6.78 17.06
C LEU A 49 3.61 -8.03 16.97
N ASN A 50 4.09 -8.39 15.78
CA ASN A 50 4.93 -9.56 15.51
C ASN A 50 4.31 -10.93 15.88
N ASN A 51 2.99 -10.98 16.13
CA ASN A 51 2.24 -12.20 16.39
C ASN A 51 1.80 -12.87 15.07
N HIS A 52 2.76 -13.17 14.18
CA HIS A 52 2.48 -13.61 12.80
C HIS A 52 1.64 -14.91 12.72
N THR A 53 1.82 -15.84 13.65
CA THR A 53 1.06 -17.10 13.70
C THR A 53 -0.43 -16.85 13.97
N LYS A 54 -0.73 -15.95 14.91
CA LYS A 54 -2.10 -15.52 15.23
C LYS A 54 -2.71 -14.74 14.07
N ALA A 55 -1.97 -13.79 13.49
CA ALA A 55 -2.42 -13.04 12.31
C ALA A 55 -2.83 -13.97 11.17
N LYS A 56 -1.98 -14.94 10.79
CA LYS A 56 -2.31 -15.95 9.77
C LYS A 56 -3.57 -16.75 10.10
N THR A 57 -3.72 -17.17 11.35
CA THR A 57 -4.89 -17.95 11.80
C THR A 57 -6.18 -17.14 11.69
N ILE A 58 -6.16 -15.87 12.12
CA ILE A 58 -7.31 -14.97 12.06
C ILE A 58 -7.66 -14.64 10.60
N THR A 59 -6.68 -14.34 9.75
CA THR A 59 -6.92 -14.11 8.32
C THR A 59 -7.53 -15.33 7.64
N LYS A 60 -7.06 -16.54 7.95
CA LYS A 60 -7.68 -17.78 7.45
C LYS A 60 -9.12 -17.93 7.92
N LYS A 61 -9.46 -17.47 9.13
CA LYS A 61 -10.86 -17.45 9.61
C LYS A 61 -11.70 -16.49 8.77
N VAL A 62 -11.19 -15.30 8.44
CA VAL A 62 -11.89 -14.37 7.54
C VAL A 62 -12.17 -15.02 6.19
N LEU A 63 -11.16 -15.64 5.57
CA LEU A 63 -11.32 -16.30 4.27
C LEU A 63 -12.27 -17.50 4.27
N LYS A 64 -12.54 -18.11 5.44
CA LYS A 64 -13.59 -19.12 5.58
C LYS A 64 -14.99 -18.53 5.59
N ILE A 65 -15.14 -17.30 6.11
CA ILE A 65 -16.43 -16.58 6.20
C ILE A 65 -16.71 -15.89 4.87
N ASP A 66 -15.72 -15.18 4.34
CA ASP A 66 -15.76 -14.45 3.07
C ASP A 66 -14.53 -14.82 2.22
N PRO A 67 -14.65 -15.84 1.35
CA PRO A 67 -13.55 -16.30 0.51
C PRO A 67 -13.05 -15.27 -0.52
N LEU A 68 -13.88 -14.27 -0.85
CA LEU A 68 -13.56 -13.24 -1.85
C LEU A 68 -13.04 -11.94 -1.21
N ASN A 69 -12.81 -11.95 0.11
CA ASN A 69 -12.35 -10.78 0.84
C ASN A 69 -10.94 -10.36 0.38
N SER A 70 -10.87 -9.30 -0.43
CA SER A 70 -9.61 -8.82 -1.03
C SER A 70 -8.56 -8.42 0.02
N ILE A 71 -9.00 -7.90 1.17
CA ILE A 71 -8.13 -7.53 2.29
C ILE A 71 -7.47 -8.78 2.87
N ALA A 72 -8.25 -9.81 3.17
CA ALA A 72 -7.75 -11.05 3.74
C ALA A 72 -6.87 -11.84 2.76
N ILE A 73 -7.20 -11.83 1.46
CA ILE A 73 -6.37 -12.45 0.40
C ILE A 73 -4.99 -11.77 0.37
N ARG A 74 -4.93 -10.44 0.29
CA ARG A 74 -3.65 -9.72 0.28
C ARG A 74 -2.87 -9.92 1.59
N ALA A 75 -3.57 -9.93 2.72
CA ALA A 75 -2.95 -10.14 4.03
C ALA A 75 -2.30 -11.53 4.14
N ILE A 76 -2.98 -12.61 3.72
CA ILE A 76 -2.40 -13.96 3.84
C ILE A 76 -1.18 -14.13 2.93
N GLU A 77 -1.19 -13.51 1.75
CA GLU A 77 -0.04 -13.48 0.85
C GLU A 77 1.15 -12.78 1.49
N LYS A 78 0.93 -11.59 2.05
CA LYS A 78 1.97 -10.81 2.74
C LYS A 78 2.54 -11.57 3.94
N TYR A 79 1.68 -12.17 4.76
CA TYR A 79 2.12 -12.86 5.97
C TYR A 79 2.89 -14.16 5.64
N ALA A 80 2.58 -14.81 4.52
CA ALA A 80 3.30 -16.00 4.07
C ALA A 80 4.75 -15.69 3.68
N SER A 81 5.00 -14.55 3.04
CA SER A 81 6.35 -14.15 2.59
C SER A 81 7.26 -13.61 3.68
N THR A 82 6.71 -13.13 4.80
CA THR A 82 7.48 -12.56 5.92
C THR A 82 7.96 -13.60 6.92
N GLY A 83 8.17 -14.85 6.50
CA GLY A 83 8.61 -15.95 7.35
C GLY A 83 9.82 -15.59 8.23
N ASP A 84 9.67 -15.78 9.54
CA ASP A 84 10.68 -15.66 10.61
C ASP A 84 11.71 -14.54 10.46
N ARG A 85 11.29 -13.36 10.00
CA ARG A 85 12.04 -12.14 10.32
C ARG A 85 11.86 -11.91 11.82
N LYS A 86 12.76 -12.47 12.63
CA LYS A 86 13.19 -11.76 13.84
C LYS A 86 13.74 -10.43 13.33
N GLN A 87 12.88 -9.41 13.25
CA GLN A 87 13.36 -8.04 13.07
C GLN A 87 14.25 -7.80 14.28
N ASN A 88 15.57 -7.83 14.05
CA ASN A 88 16.48 -7.13 14.93
C ASN A 88 15.93 -5.72 15.06
N ASN A 89 15.88 -5.24 16.30
CA ASN A 89 15.40 -3.93 16.70
C ASN A 89 16.09 -2.82 15.88
N GLU A 90 15.56 -2.54 14.70
CA GLU A 90 15.87 -1.35 13.95
C GLU A 90 14.55 -0.64 13.74
N GLU A 91 14.32 0.34 14.61
CA GLU A 91 13.30 1.39 14.57
C GLU A 91 13.41 2.28 13.30
N ASN A 92 13.89 1.73 12.19
CA ASN A 92 14.28 2.47 10.98
C ASN A 92 13.48 2.06 9.74
N ASN A 93 12.21 1.75 9.93
CA ASN A 93 11.23 2.08 8.90
C ASN A 93 10.08 2.73 9.61
N ILE A 94 10.17 4.05 9.74
CA ILE A 94 9.00 4.91 9.82
C ILE A 94 8.14 4.46 8.63
N SER A 95 7.16 3.58 8.87
CA SER A 95 6.00 3.49 8.01
C SER A 95 5.56 4.94 7.90
N PRO A 96 5.66 5.59 6.72
CA PRO A 96 5.28 6.99 6.59
C PRO A 96 3.83 7.04 7.02
N GLY A 97 3.61 7.53 8.25
CA GLY A 97 2.41 7.22 9.01
C GLY A 97 1.21 7.55 8.15
N ASN A 98 0.40 6.54 7.83
CA ASN A 98 -0.81 6.58 6.99
C ASN A 98 -1.21 7.98 6.50
N ASN A 99 -0.41 8.59 5.63
CA ASN A 99 -0.69 9.92 5.12
C ASN A 99 -1.64 9.71 3.95
N TYR A 100 -2.90 9.39 4.27
CA TYR A 100 -4.00 9.32 3.29
C TYR A 100 -4.08 10.60 2.45
N GLN A 101 -3.59 11.72 3.01
CA GLN A 101 -3.37 12.99 2.31
C GLN A 101 -2.57 12.84 1.00
N TYR A 102 -1.64 11.88 0.91
CA TYR A 102 -0.87 11.63 -0.30
C TYR A 102 -1.65 10.94 -1.41
N PHE A 103 -2.75 10.25 -1.07
CA PHE A 103 -3.59 9.51 -2.02
C PHE A 103 -4.84 10.30 -2.45
N ILE A 104 -4.86 11.62 -2.25
CA ILE A 104 -5.94 12.48 -2.74
C ILE A 104 -5.94 12.44 -4.28
N GLU A 105 -7.03 11.92 -4.86
CA GLU A 105 -7.18 11.85 -6.31
C GLU A 105 -7.54 13.23 -6.88
N GLU A 106 -6.56 13.85 -7.54
CA GLU A 106 -6.72 15.09 -8.28
C GLU A 106 -6.86 14.80 -9.78
N SER A 107 -7.98 15.21 -10.36
CA SER A 107 -8.27 15.00 -11.79
C SER A 107 -7.18 15.63 -12.66
N GLY A 108 -6.59 14.84 -13.56
CA GLY A 108 -5.54 15.30 -14.47
C GLY A 108 -4.13 15.37 -13.88
N LYS A 109 -3.99 15.33 -12.55
CA LYS A 109 -2.70 15.42 -11.83
C LYS A 109 -2.27 14.14 -11.14
N THR A 110 -3.20 13.22 -10.91
CA THR A 110 -2.93 11.94 -10.26
C THR A 110 -3.39 10.78 -11.13
N LYS A 111 -2.73 9.62 -10.98
CA LYS A 111 -3.13 8.37 -11.63
C LYS A 111 -2.78 7.18 -10.75
N THR A 112 -3.75 6.28 -10.58
CA THR A 112 -3.53 4.94 -10.02
C THR A 112 -3.30 3.97 -11.17
N ILE A 113 -2.23 3.17 -11.13
CA ILE A 113 -1.91 2.23 -12.22
C ILE A 113 -1.24 0.96 -11.68
N SER A 114 -1.50 -0.18 -12.32
CA SER A 114 -0.81 -1.44 -12.05
C SER A 114 0.52 -1.50 -12.80
N LEU A 115 1.58 -1.91 -12.11
CA LEU A 115 2.89 -2.13 -12.71
C LEU A 115 2.91 -3.41 -13.54
N LEU A 116 3.73 -3.38 -14.59
CA LEU A 116 4.06 -4.52 -15.43
C LEU A 116 5.45 -5.06 -15.09
N HIS A 117 5.72 -6.32 -15.44
CA HIS A 117 7.02 -6.98 -15.26
C HIS A 117 7.60 -6.76 -13.86
N LEU A 118 6.89 -7.28 -12.86
CA LEU A 118 7.24 -7.14 -11.46
C LEU A 118 8.61 -7.74 -11.15
N GLY A 119 9.30 -7.13 -10.19
CA GLY A 119 10.57 -7.61 -9.65
C GLY A 119 10.40 -8.81 -8.71
N ASP A 120 11.40 -9.01 -7.86
CA ASP A 120 11.39 -10.13 -6.91
C ASP A 120 10.21 -10.07 -5.93
N LEU A 121 9.58 -11.21 -5.71
CA LEU A 121 8.37 -11.34 -4.91
C LEU A 121 8.61 -10.93 -3.45
N LYS A 122 9.80 -11.23 -2.92
CA LYS A 122 10.15 -10.90 -1.53
C LYS A 122 10.24 -9.38 -1.34
N THR A 123 10.85 -8.68 -2.30
CA THR A 123 10.89 -7.22 -2.30
C THR A 123 9.49 -6.64 -2.41
N VAL A 124 8.71 -7.09 -3.40
CA VAL A 124 7.35 -6.58 -3.66
C VAL A 124 6.43 -6.73 -2.45
N LEU A 125 6.36 -7.92 -1.83
CA LEU A 125 5.49 -8.17 -0.67
C LEU A 125 6.00 -7.50 0.61
N GLY A 126 7.29 -7.16 0.66
CA GLY A 126 7.89 -6.41 1.76
C GLY A 126 7.54 -4.93 1.77
N LEU A 127 7.02 -4.37 0.67
CA LEU A 127 6.64 -2.97 0.60
C LEU A 127 5.31 -2.72 1.32
N ASP A 128 5.28 -1.62 2.06
CA ASP A 128 4.08 -1.13 2.73
C ASP A 128 3.33 -0.11 1.87
N CYS A 129 2.03 0.00 2.12
CA CYS A 129 1.22 1.06 1.54
C CYS A 129 1.75 2.43 1.99
N GLY A 130 1.82 3.38 1.07
CA GLY A 130 2.38 4.71 1.32
C GLY A 130 3.89 4.79 1.18
N TYR A 131 4.59 3.68 0.93
CA TYR A 131 6.02 3.71 0.63
C TYR A 131 6.29 4.57 -0.60
N GLU A 132 7.14 5.59 -0.46
CA GLU A 132 7.55 6.46 -1.57
C GLU A 132 8.55 5.73 -2.46
N ALA A 133 8.18 5.47 -3.70
CA ALA A 133 9.01 4.78 -4.67
C ALA A 133 9.65 5.77 -5.64
N GLN A 134 10.84 5.44 -6.11
CA GLN A 134 11.58 6.24 -7.07
C GLN A 134 11.11 5.95 -8.50
N ILE A 135 10.78 7.00 -9.24
CA ILE A 135 10.49 6.93 -10.68
C ILE A 135 11.80 7.08 -11.45
N LYS A 136 12.22 6.05 -12.18
CA LYS A 136 13.43 6.04 -13.00
C LYS A 136 13.07 6.00 -14.49
N PRO A 137 13.02 7.16 -15.18
CA PRO A 137 12.83 7.19 -16.62
C PRO A 137 14.09 6.71 -17.36
N ALA A 138 13.89 5.94 -18.41
CA ALA A 138 14.88 5.57 -19.41
C ALA A 138 14.34 5.94 -20.81
N LEU A 139 15.04 5.57 -21.89
CA LEU A 139 14.69 6.02 -23.24
C LEU A 139 13.25 5.67 -23.68
N HIS A 140 12.79 4.46 -23.36
CA HIS A 140 11.47 3.93 -23.78
C HIS A 140 10.67 3.28 -22.65
N ARG A 141 11.14 3.41 -21.40
CA ARG A 141 10.51 2.77 -20.24
C ARG A 141 10.65 3.63 -19.01
N VAL A 142 9.70 3.51 -18.10
CA VAL A 142 9.78 4.12 -16.78
C VAL A 142 9.69 3.00 -15.74
N SER A 143 10.78 2.81 -15.02
CA SER A 143 10.85 1.82 -13.94
C SER A 143 10.49 2.46 -12.61
N ILE A 144 9.82 1.70 -11.76
CA ILE A 144 9.58 2.04 -10.36
C ILE A 144 10.54 1.21 -9.51
N CYS A 145 11.30 1.90 -8.67
CA CYS A 145 12.33 1.32 -7.81
C CYS A 145 12.09 1.71 -6.35
N THR A 146 12.66 0.94 -5.43
CA THR A 146 12.79 1.36 -4.03
C THR A 146 13.76 2.56 -3.93
N GLN A 147 13.78 3.23 -2.79
CA GLN A 147 14.74 4.32 -2.53
C GLN A 147 16.19 3.83 -2.57
N GLU A 148 16.42 2.56 -2.24
CA GLU A 148 17.72 1.88 -2.34
C GLU A 148 18.04 1.45 -3.78
N GLY A 149 17.14 1.72 -4.74
CA GLY A 149 17.33 1.46 -6.15
C GLY A 149 16.93 0.06 -6.61
N VAL A 150 16.34 -0.78 -5.74
CA VAL A 150 15.89 -2.13 -6.09
C VAL A 150 14.68 -2.05 -7.01
N TYR A 151 14.67 -2.85 -8.09
CA TYR A 151 13.60 -2.83 -9.08
C TYR A 151 12.30 -3.48 -8.55
N ILE A 152 11.17 -2.75 -8.68
CA ILE A 152 9.84 -3.21 -8.26
C ILE A 152 9.00 -3.61 -9.47
N GLY A 153 9.05 -2.85 -10.55
CA GLY A 153 8.26 -3.05 -11.75
C GLY A 153 8.40 -1.87 -12.71
N ARG A 154 7.66 -1.87 -13.82
CA ARG A 154 7.65 -0.77 -14.79
C ARG A 154 6.23 -0.31 -15.12
N LEU A 155 6.11 0.94 -15.56
CA LEU A 155 4.84 1.49 -16.03
C LEU A 155 4.46 0.89 -17.39
N PRO A 156 3.15 0.83 -17.72
CA PRO A 156 2.68 0.59 -19.09
C PRO A 156 3.32 1.55 -20.11
N ASP A 157 3.54 1.06 -21.33
CA ASP A 157 4.35 1.76 -22.34
C ASP A 157 3.75 3.11 -22.76
N ASP A 158 2.42 3.22 -22.83
CA ASP A 158 1.68 4.46 -23.13
C ASP A 158 1.93 5.53 -22.06
N LEU A 159 1.83 5.14 -20.80
CA LEU A 159 2.07 6.02 -19.66
C LEU A 159 3.55 6.38 -19.54
N ALA A 160 4.44 5.42 -19.78
CA ALA A 160 5.88 5.62 -19.75
C ALA A 160 6.32 6.64 -20.81
N ALA A 161 5.89 6.48 -22.06
CA ALA A 161 6.22 7.41 -23.14
C ALA A 161 5.76 8.84 -22.82
N ARG A 162 4.54 8.99 -22.29
CA ARG A 162 4.02 10.29 -21.87
C ARG A 162 4.84 10.91 -20.74
N LEU A 163 5.12 10.16 -19.67
CA LEU A 163 5.88 10.66 -18.52
C LEU A 163 7.30 11.04 -18.90
N ILE A 164 7.97 10.26 -19.76
CA ILE A 164 9.31 10.59 -20.27
C ILE A 164 9.30 11.96 -20.93
N GLN A 165 8.33 12.24 -21.80
CA GLN A 165 8.23 13.54 -22.46
C GLN A 165 7.98 14.68 -21.45
N LEU A 166 7.00 14.52 -20.56
CA LEU A 166 6.65 15.55 -19.59
C LEU A 166 7.78 15.83 -18.58
N MET A 167 8.53 14.81 -18.17
CA MET A 167 9.70 14.96 -17.31
C MET A 167 10.85 15.67 -18.02
N ARG A 168 11.08 15.39 -19.32
CA ARG A 168 12.04 16.15 -20.13
C ARG A 168 11.65 17.63 -20.25
N ASP A 169 10.35 17.90 -20.32
CA ASP A 169 9.83 19.26 -20.38
C ASP A 169 9.82 19.96 -19.00
N GLY A 170 10.24 19.27 -17.92
CA GLY A 170 10.44 19.84 -16.59
C GLY A 170 9.31 19.61 -15.58
N CYS A 171 8.41 18.66 -15.82
CA CYS A 171 7.43 18.25 -14.82
C CYS A 171 8.02 17.23 -13.83
N CYS A 172 7.70 17.39 -12.56
CA CYS A 172 8.15 16.48 -11.51
C CYS A 172 7.01 15.61 -11.00
N TYR A 173 7.31 14.35 -10.70
CA TYR A 173 6.34 13.37 -10.25
C TYR A 173 6.84 12.62 -9.02
N GLN A 174 5.90 12.24 -8.15
CA GLN A 174 6.12 11.32 -7.05
C GLN A 174 5.28 10.06 -7.27
N ALA A 175 5.79 8.92 -6.83
CA ALA A 175 5.09 7.65 -6.85
C ALA A 175 5.04 7.04 -5.46
N TYR A 176 3.88 6.52 -5.07
CA TYR A 176 3.66 5.82 -3.81
C TYR A 176 3.07 4.44 -4.08
N ILE A 177 3.50 3.45 -3.31
CA ILE A 177 2.92 2.11 -3.35
C ILE A 177 1.52 2.18 -2.74
N LYS A 178 0.48 1.87 -3.52
CA LYS A 178 -0.92 1.83 -3.05
C LYS A 178 -1.33 0.44 -2.58
N ALA A 179 -0.89 -0.60 -3.29
CA ALA A 179 -1.13 -1.99 -2.92
C ALA A 179 -0.06 -2.91 -3.50
N THR A 180 0.19 -4.01 -2.80
CA THR A 180 1.07 -5.09 -3.24
C THR A 180 0.38 -6.44 -3.08
N GLY A 181 0.70 -7.36 -3.97
CA GLY A 181 0.23 -8.75 -3.98
C GLY A 181 1.19 -9.61 -4.79
N LYS A 182 0.93 -10.92 -4.87
CA LYS A 182 1.87 -11.85 -5.53
C LYS A 182 2.14 -11.55 -7.01
N LYS A 183 1.14 -11.03 -7.71
CA LYS A 183 1.19 -10.78 -9.16
C LYS A 183 0.76 -9.36 -9.52
N GLU A 184 0.50 -8.53 -8.52
CA GLU A 184 0.03 -7.17 -8.72
C GLU A 184 0.79 -6.21 -7.81
N VAL A 185 1.22 -5.10 -8.37
CA VAL A 185 1.67 -3.92 -7.61
C VAL A 185 0.95 -2.74 -8.20
N ILE A 186 0.22 -2.02 -7.36
CA ILE A 186 -0.52 -0.82 -7.73
C ILE A 186 0.23 0.38 -7.17
N VAL A 187 0.57 1.32 -8.04
CA VAL A 187 1.20 2.58 -7.68
C VAL A 187 0.23 3.74 -7.87
N PHE A 188 0.38 4.73 -7.03
CA PHE A 188 -0.26 6.03 -7.14
C PHE A 188 0.80 7.05 -7.55
N ILE A 189 0.60 7.73 -8.67
CA ILE A 189 1.53 8.73 -9.20
C ILE A 189 0.86 10.09 -9.11
N ARG A 190 1.57 11.11 -8.59
CA ARG A 190 1.12 12.50 -8.59
C ARG A 190 2.13 13.42 -9.27
N GLU A 191 1.61 14.40 -10.00
CA GLU A 191 2.36 15.58 -10.42
C GLU A 191 2.63 16.47 -9.19
N VAL A 192 3.89 16.79 -8.94
CA VAL A 192 4.34 17.65 -7.83
C VAL A 192 4.48 19.09 -8.31
N SER A 193 5.12 19.25 -9.47
CA SER A 193 5.33 20.55 -10.08
C SER A 193 5.30 20.43 -11.59
N LYS A 194 4.99 21.57 -12.22
CA LYS A 194 4.83 21.70 -13.66
C LYS A 194 5.64 22.87 -14.14
N SER A 195 6.32 22.70 -15.27
CA SER A 195 7.01 23.79 -15.95
C SER A 195 6.03 24.62 -16.78
N ASP A 196 6.42 25.85 -17.12
CA ASP A 196 5.64 26.75 -17.98
C ASP A 196 5.35 26.12 -19.36
N LYS A 197 6.29 25.31 -19.87
CA LYS A 197 6.14 24.57 -21.14
C LYS A 197 4.97 23.59 -21.09
N CYS A 198 4.73 22.99 -19.92
CA CYS A 198 3.65 22.04 -19.71
C CYS A 198 2.38 22.67 -19.15
N ALA A 199 2.32 23.99 -18.93
CA ALA A 199 1.20 24.66 -18.25
C ALA A 199 -0.18 24.19 -18.75
N LYS A 200 -0.37 24.08 -20.08
CA LYS A 200 -1.63 23.68 -20.71
C LYS A 200 -1.80 22.16 -20.91
N ILE A 201 -0.79 21.33 -20.63
CA ILE A 201 -0.79 19.89 -20.91
C ILE A 201 -1.22 19.11 -19.67
N ILE A 202 -2.33 18.38 -19.72
CA ILE A 202 -2.80 17.57 -18.57
C ILE A 202 -1.93 16.32 -18.43
N SER A 203 -1.30 16.07 -17.28
CA SER A 203 -0.39 14.92 -17.13
C SER A 203 -1.09 13.57 -17.27
N PHE A 204 -2.28 13.41 -16.70
CA PHE A 204 -3.07 12.18 -16.76
C PHE A 204 -4.49 12.44 -17.31
N PRO A 205 -4.66 12.52 -18.64
CA PRO A 205 -5.99 12.70 -19.23
C PRO A 205 -6.87 11.48 -18.92
N ARG A 206 -8.18 11.72 -18.76
CA ARG A 206 -9.17 10.64 -18.74
C ARG A 206 -9.28 10.12 -20.17
N VAL A 207 -8.93 8.84 -20.36
CA VAL A 207 -9.21 8.10 -21.59
C VAL A 207 -10.66 7.63 -21.53
#